data_AF-A0A0D6KU32-F1
#
_entry.id   AF-A0A0D6KU32-F1
#
_cell.length_a   1.000
_cell.length_b   1.000
_cell.length_c   1.000
_cell.angle_alpha   90.00
_cell.angle_beta   90.00
_cell.angle_gamma   90.00
#
_symmetry.space_group_name_H-M   'P 1'
#
loop_
_entity.id
_entity.type
_entity.pdbx_description
1 polymer ?
#
loop_
_entity_poly.entity_id
_entity_poly.type
_entity_poly.pdbx_seq_one_letter_code
_entity_poly.pdbx_strand_id
1 'polypeptide(L)'
;MVQPRPAAPTVKFVDEYCQWYKSLFPDVRSFEAFKYLHVGCISDLKRKTLPEIAKIVGLDNQQGLHHFLTTSPWDIEKLRTLRLELILQVLKGRPIILIIDETGDKKKGSKTDYVKRQYIGNLGKTDNGIVAVTVYGVFCGMTFPLLFEVYKPRERLQAGDKYRTKPEIAAILIKKAT
;
A
#
# COMPACT_ATOMS: atom_id res chain seq x y z
N MET A 1 -26.49 16.69 -16.49
CA MET A 1 -25.16 16.13 -16.12
C MET A 1 -24.80 15.06 -17.13
N VAL A 2 -23.62 15.15 -17.76
CA VAL A 2 -23.13 14.11 -18.68
C VAL A 2 -22.73 12.89 -17.83
N GLN A 3 -23.23 11.71 -18.19
CA GLN A 3 -22.81 10.50 -17.48
C GLN A 3 -21.31 10.27 -17.71
N PRO A 4 -20.53 9.98 -16.65
CA PRO A 4 -19.12 9.64 -16.82
C PRO A 4 -18.98 8.44 -17.74
N ARG A 5 -18.02 8.50 -18.68
CA ARG A 5 -17.69 7.34 -19.52
C ARG A 5 -17.33 6.13 -18.65
N PRO A 6 -17.57 4.89 -19.11
CA PRO A 6 -17.04 3.73 -18.42
C PRO A 6 -15.50 3.76 -18.38
N ALA A 7 -14.93 3.15 -17.34
CA ALA A 7 -13.49 2.91 -17.27
C ALA A 7 -13.09 1.87 -18.32
N ALA A 8 -11.94 2.07 -18.95
CA ALA A 8 -11.37 1.14 -19.91
C ALA A 8 -11.13 -0.23 -19.25
N PRO A 9 -11.46 -1.34 -19.92
CA PRO A 9 -11.22 -2.67 -19.39
C PRO A 9 -9.71 -2.96 -19.30
N THR A 10 -9.32 -3.81 -18.35
CA THR A 10 -7.94 -4.32 -18.25
C THR A 10 -7.95 -5.86 -18.27
N VAL A 11 -7.36 -6.52 -17.28
CA VAL A 11 -7.48 -7.96 -17.08
C VAL A 11 -8.73 -8.22 -16.24
N LYS A 12 -9.58 -9.16 -16.66
CA LYS A 12 -10.90 -9.42 -16.04
C LYS A 12 -10.85 -9.52 -14.51
N PHE A 13 -9.94 -10.32 -13.95
CA PHE A 13 -9.88 -10.49 -12.49
C PHE A 13 -9.42 -9.21 -11.75
N VAL A 14 -8.59 -8.37 -12.39
CA VAL A 14 -8.20 -7.07 -11.84
C VAL A 14 -9.40 -6.11 -11.87
N ASP A 15 -10.15 -6.11 -12.97
CA ASP A 15 -11.36 -5.31 -13.11
C ASP A 15 -12.40 -5.69 -12.05
N GLU A 16 -12.65 -6.98 -11.86
CA GLU A 16 -13.56 -7.53 -10.85
C GLU A 16 -13.09 -7.18 -9.43
N TYR A 17 -11.80 -7.32 -9.12
CA TYR A 17 -11.24 -6.95 -7.83
C TYR A 17 -11.35 -5.44 -7.56
N CYS A 18 -10.95 -4.61 -8.54
CA CYS A 18 -10.94 -3.17 -8.39
C CYS A 18 -12.35 -2.59 -8.30
N GLN A 19 -13.35 -3.25 -8.91
CA GLN A 19 -14.74 -2.81 -8.89
C GLN A 19 -15.29 -2.62 -7.48
N TRP A 20 -14.83 -3.42 -6.50
CA TRP A 20 -15.20 -3.28 -5.09
C TRP A 20 -14.79 -1.91 -4.50
N TYR A 21 -13.78 -1.25 -5.07
CA TYR A 21 -13.23 0.03 -4.61
C TYR A 21 -13.73 1.22 -5.42
N LYS A 22 -14.57 1.02 -6.46
CA LYS A 22 -14.95 2.08 -7.41
C LYS A 22 -15.54 3.32 -6.72
N SER A 23 -16.30 3.12 -5.65
CA SER A 23 -16.95 4.21 -4.89
C SER A 23 -15.96 5.16 -4.20
N LEU A 24 -14.69 4.77 -4.05
CA LEU A 24 -13.65 5.60 -3.43
C LEU A 24 -13.06 6.64 -4.38
N PHE A 25 -13.31 6.52 -5.69
CA PHE A 25 -12.70 7.38 -6.69
C PHE A 25 -13.75 8.35 -7.25
N PRO A 26 -13.47 9.66 -7.19
CA PRO A 26 -14.45 10.67 -7.63
C PRO A 26 -14.59 10.74 -9.15
N ASP A 27 -13.58 10.25 -9.89
CA ASP A 27 -13.55 10.29 -11.34
C ASP A 27 -13.01 8.99 -11.95
N VAL A 28 -13.34 8.80 -13.23
CA VAL A 28 -13.01 7.59 -14.00
C VAL A 28 -11.51 7.42 -14.19
N ARG A 29 -10.74 8.51 -14.34
CA ARG A 29 -9.30 8.44 -14.59
C ARG A 29 -8.56 7.98 -13.34
N SER A 30 -8.97 8.46 -12.17
CA SER A 30 -8.44 8.00 -10.87
C SER A 30 -8.72 6.51 -10.67
N PHE A 31 -9.93 6.05 -10.99
CA PHE A 31 -10.25 4.62 -10.93
C PHE A 31 -9.46 3.78 -11.94
N GLU A 32 -9.27 4.26 -13.16
CA GLU A 32 -8.41 3.60 -14.16
C GLU A 32 -6.97 3.49 -13.69
N ALA A 33 -6.40 4.56 -13.15
CA ALA A 33 -5.04 4.54 -12.60
C ALA A 33 -4.88 3.50 -11.47
N PHE A 34 -5.89 3.36 -10.60
CA PHE A 34 -5.94 2.32 -9.59
C PHE A 34 -5.88 0.91 -10.22
N LYS A 35 -6.67 0.65 -11.26
CA LYS A 35 -6.66 -0.61 -12.02
C LYS A 35 -5.30 -0.86 -12.67
N TYR A 36 -4.74 0.14 -13.35
CA TYR A 36 -3.46 0.03 -14.05
C TYR A 36 -2.30 -0.27 -13.10
N LEU A 37 -2.30 0.33 -11.90
CA LEU A 37 -1.31 0.00 -10.87
C LEU A 37 -1.43 -1.44 -10.40
N HIS A 38 -2.65 -2.00 -10.28
CA HIS A 38 -2.83 -3.42 -9.95
C HIS A 38 -2.27 -4.33 -11.05
N VAL A 39 -2.59 -4.06 -12.31
CA VAL A 39 -2.01 -4.76 -13.46
C VAL A 39 -0.48 -4.71 -13.41
N GLY A 40 0.08 -3.51 -13.21
CA GLY A 40 1.52 -3.31 -13.06
C GLY A 40 2.14 -4.13 -11.92
N CYS A 41 1.52 -4.10 -10.74
CA CYS A 41 2.03 -4.75 -9.54
C CYS A 41 2.05 -6.28 -9.63
N ILE A 42 1.09 -6.88 -10.34
CA ILE A 42 0.98 -8.34 -10.47
C ILE A 42 1.59 -8.88 -11.77
N SER A 43 2.01 -8.00 -12.68
CA SER A 43 2.70 -8.39 -13.92
C SER A 43 4.12 -8.92 -13.66
N ASP A 44 4.67 -9.59 -14.67
CA ASP A 44 6.06 -10.09 -14.72
C ASP A 44 7.12 -8.99 -14.92
N LEU A 45 6.75 -7.71 -14.76
CA LEU A 45 7.69 -6.61 -14.83
C LEU A 45 8.80 -6.79 -13.78
N LYS A 46 10.03 -6.93 -14.26
CA LYS A 46 11.25 -7.00 -13.41
C LYS A 46 11.38 -5.78 -12.49
N ARG A 47 10.99 -4.60 -12.97
CA ARG A 47 10.97 -3.35 -12.21
C ARG A 47 9.62 -2.66 -12.38
N LYS A 48 8.87 -2.56 -11.30
CA LYS A 48 7.51 -1.99 -11.26
C LYS A 48 7.54 -0.47 -11.11
N THR A 49 8.24 0.21 -12.02
CA THR A 49 8.28 1.68 -12.05
C THR A 49 7.05 2.21 -12.79
N LEU A 50 6.62 3.45 -12.49
CA LEU A 50 5.46 4.04 -13.17
C LEU A 50 5.61 4.09 -14.71
N PRO A 51 6.79 4.42 -15.29
CA PRO A 51 6.98 4.34 -16.74
C PRO A 51 6.82 2.93 -17.31
N GLU A 52 7.32 1.89 -16.63
CA GLU A 52 7.19 0.51 -17.11
C GLU A 52 5.74 0.02 -16.99
N ILE A 53 5.05 0.38 -15.92
CA ILE A 53 3.61 0.09 -15.77
C ILE A 53 2.81 0.79 -16.86
N ALA A 54 3.07 2.08 -17.10
CA ALA A 54 2.38 2.85 -18.14
C ALA A 54 2.51 2.20 -19.53
N LYS A 55 3.70 1.72 -19.90
CA LYS A 55 3.93 1.01 -21.16
C LYS A 55 3.06 -0.24 -21.30
N ILE A 56 3.02 -1.10 -20.28
CA ILE A 56 2.29 -2.38 -20.39
C ILE A 56 0.76 -2.20 -20.34
N VAL A 57 0.27 -1.11 -19.74
CA VAL A 57 -1.17 -0.80 -19.69
C VAL A 57 -1.61 0.09 -20.85
N GLY A 58 -0.72 0.39 -21.81
CA GLY A 58 -1.04 1.14 -23.03
C GLY A 58 -1.23 2.64 -22.84
N LEU A 59 -0.62 3.23 -21.80
CA LEU A 59 -0.61 4.67 -21.59
C LEU A 59 0.57 5.32 -22.33
N ASP A 60 0.36 6.52 -22.88
CA ASP A 60 1.40 7.29 -23.55
C ASP A 60 2.58 7.63 -22.62
N ASN A 61 2.28 7.87 -21.34
CA ASN A 61 3.27 8.18 -20.31
C ASN A 61 2.76 7.89 -18.89
N GLN A 62 3.66 8.03 -17.91
CA GLN A 62 3.44 7.77 -16.50
C GLN A 62 2.72 8.88 -15.72
N GLN A 63 2.43 10.03 -16.33
CA GLN A 63 1.96 11.22 -15.58
C GLN A 63 0.63 10.97 -14.88
N GLY A 64 -0.29 10.25 -15.52
CA GLY A 64 -1.56 9.87 -14.89
C GLY A 64 -1.36 9.00 -13.64
N LEU A 65 -0.44 8.03 -13.68
CA LEU A 65 -0.11 7.18 -12.54
C LEU A 65 0.60 7.95 -11.43
N HIS A 66 1.48 8.89 -11.80
CA HIS A 66 2.16 9.75 -10.83
C HIS A 66 1.14 10.66 -10.12
N HIS A 67 0.29 11.36 -10.88
CA HIS A 67 -0.79 12.19 -10.35
C HIS A 67 -1.69 11.40 -9.41
N PHE A 68 -2.03 10.16 -9.76
CA PHE A 68 -2.81 9.26 -8.91
C PHE A 68 -2.17 9.03 -7.54
N LEU A 69 -0.86 8.80 -7.48
CA LEU A 69 -0.17 8.53 -6.21
C LEU A 69 0.12 9.79 -5.38
N THR A 70 0.14 10.97 -5.99
CA THR A 70 0.57 12.21 -5.31
C THR A 70 -0.55 13.15 -4.95
N THR A 71 -1.47 13.40 -5.89
CA THR A 71 -2.38 14.56 -5.84
C THR A 71 -3.84 14.20 -6.09
N SER A 72 -4.12 13.01 -6.58
CA SER A 72 -5.48 12.55 -6.79
C SER A 72 -6.25 12.50 -5.47
N PRO A 73 -7.52 12.95 -5.44
CA PRO A 73 -8.29 13.13 -4.21
C PRO A 73 -8.94 11.81 -3.72
N TRP A 74 -8.17 10.74 -3.59
CA TRP A 74 -8.60 9.52 -2.90
C TRP A 74 -7.99 9.46 -1.50
N ASP A 75 -8.69 8.76 -0.60
CA ASP A 75 -8.35 8.74 0.83
C ASP A 75 -7.77 7.37 1.23
N ILE A 76 -6.54 7.37 1.72
CA ILE A 76 -5.81 6.18 2.14
C ILE A 76 -6.49 5.44 3.29
N GLU A 77 -7.10 6.16 4.23
CA GLU A 77 -7.81 5.55 5.36
C GLU A 77 -9.11 4.91 4.88
N LYS A 78 -9.86 5.56 3.99
CA LYS A 78 -11.07 4.95 3.40
C LYS A 78 -10.74 3.68 2.60
N LEU A 79 -9.68 3.72 1.80
CA LEU A 79 -9.22 2.54 1.05
C LEU A 79 -8.81 1.40 1.98
N ARG A 80 -8.08 1.72 3.05
CA ARG A 80 -7.66 0.74 4.06
C ARG A 80 -8.86 0.12 4.78
N THR A 81 -9.80 0.94 5.23
CA THR A 81 -11.03 0.48 5.90
C THR A 81 -11.83 -0.45 5.00
N LEU A 82 -12.13 -0.03 3.76
CA LEU A 82 -12.88 -0.85 2.82
C LEU A 82 -12.16 -2.19 2.52
N ARG A 83 -10.84 -2.17 2.35
CA ARG A 83 -10.06 -3.40 2.15
C ARG A 83 -10.17 -4.36 3.35
N LEU A 84 -10.12 -3.84 4.57
CA LEU A 84 -10.27 -4.65 5.79
C LEU A 84 -11.69 -5.20 5.93
N GLU A 85 -12.71 -4.41 5.61
CA GLU A 85 -14.11 -4.87 5.58
C GLU A 85 -14.31 -6.02 4.59
N LEU A 86 -13.75 -5.92 3.37
CA LEU A 86 -13.78 -6.99 2.38
C LEU A 86 -13.08 -8.27 2.87
N ILE A 87 -11.93 -8.12 3.55
CA ILE A 87 -11.23 -9.26 4.17
C ILE A 87 -12.12 -9.92 5.23
N LEU A 88 -12.75 -9.14 6.11
CA LEU A 88 -13.65 -9.67 7.15
C LEU A 88 -14.85 -10.42 6.54
N GLN A 89 -15.42 -9.91 5.45
CA GLN A 89 -16.49 -10.58 4.71
C GLN A 89 -16.05 -11.95 4.16
N VAL A 90 -14.81 -12.07 3.66
CA VAL A 90 -14.25 -13.35 3.20
C VAL A 90 -13.96 -14.30 4.37
N LEU A 91 -13.47 -13.76 5.50
CA LEU A 91 -13.17 -14.56 6.68
C LEU A 91 -14.43 -15.14 7.34
N LYS A 92 -15.58 -14.45 7.26
CA LYS A 92 -16.87 -14.91 7.83
C LYS A 92 -16.75 -15.29 9.32
N GLY A 93 -16.04 -14.47 10.09
CA GLY A 93 -15.81 -14.68 11.52
C GLY A 93 -14.85 -15.83 11.87
N ARG A 94 -14.23 -16.48 10.86
CA ARG A 94 -13.22 -17.51 11.12
C ARG A 94 -11.93 -16.88 11.67
N PRO A 95 -11.28 -17.52 12.66
CA PRO A 95 -10.07 -16.99 13.25
C PRO A 95 -8.92 -17.00 12.24
N ILE A 96 -7.99 -16.06 12.43
CA ILE A 96 -6.76 -15.94 11.66
C ILE A 96 -5.57 -15.92 12.62
N ILE A 97 -4.39 -16.28 12.12
CA ILE A 97 -3.14 -16.08 12.86
C ILE A 97 -2.62 -14.69 12.50
N LEU A 98 -2.30 -13.88 13.50
CA LEU A 98 -1.65 -12.59 13.29
C LEU A 98 -0.14 -12.76 13.33
N ILE A 99 0.53 -12.28 12.30
CA ILE A 99 1.99 -12.17 12.22
C ILE A 99 2.35 -10.70 12.30
N ILE A 100 3.26 -10.37 13.22
CA ILE A 100 3.77 -9.03 13.38
C ILE A 100 5.27 -9.09 13.15
N ASP A 101 5.72 -8.30 12.20
CA ASP A 101 7.14 -8.26 11.84
C ASP A 101 7.57 -6.86 11.43
N GLU A 102 8.84 -6.58 11.58
CA GLU A 102 9.46 -5.40 11.02
C GLU A 102 10.10 -5.72 9.66
N THR A 103 9.80 -4.91 8.66
CA THR A 103 10.46 -5.00 7.36
C THR A 103 11.13 -3.68 7.03
N GLY A 104 12.30 -3.75 6.40
CA GLY A 104 13.10 -2.58 6.11
C GLY A 104 13.46 -2.49 4.63
N ASP A 105 13.43 -1.27 4.11
CA ASP A 105 13.82 -0.95 2.75
C ASP A 105 15.05 -0.05 2.76
N LYS A 106 16.13 -0.53 2.14
CA LYS A 106 17.34 0.26 1.93
C LYS A 106 17.04 1.47 1.05
N LYS A 107 17.53 2.64 1.45
CA LYS A 107 17.42 3.89 0.70
C LYS A 107 18.78 4.55 0.58
N LYS A 108 18.98 5.26 -0.54
CA LYS A 108 20.17 6.09 -0.76
C LYS A 108 19.83 7.57 -0.46
N GLY A 109 20.74 8.27 0.18
CA GLY A 109 20.58 9.69 0.53
C GLY A 109 19.61 9.95 1.69
N SER A 110 19.16 11.19 1.80
CA SER A 110 18.39 11.72 2.95
C SER A 110 17.03 12.30 2.57
N LYS A 111 16.58 12.13 1.32
CA LYS A 111 15.33 12.74 0.83
C LYS A 111 14.07 11.96 1.20
N THR A 112 14.19 10.66 1.46
CA THR A 112 13.05 9.86 1.91
C THR A 112 12.75 10.18 3.37
N ASP A 113 11.48 10.41 3.67
CA ASP A 113 11.02 10.64 5.03
C ASP A 113 11.40 9.48 5.94
N TYR A 114 11.78 9.80 7.17
CA TYR A 114 12.17 8.85 8.21
C TYR A 114 13.37 7.96 7.88
N VAL A 115 14.03 8.16 6.73
CA VAL A 115 15.26 7.42 6.39
C VAL A 115 16.35 7.74 7.40
N LYS A 116 17.00 6.70 7.90
CA LYS A 116 18.13 6.78 8.83
C LYS A 116 19.01 5.54 8.71
N ARG A 117 20.26 5.65 9.16
CA ARG A 117 21.05 4.47 9.53
C ARG A 117 20.43 3.77 10.74
N GLN A 118 19.88 2.58 10.50
CA GLN A 118 19.26 1.73 11.51
C GLN A 118 19.43 0.26 11.10
N TYR A 119 19.22 -0.67 12.04
CA TYR A 119 19.23 -2.09 11.70
C TYR A 119 18.08 -2.41 10.74
N ILE A 120 18.41 -3.04 9.61
CA ILE A 120 17.46 -3.46 8.57
C ILE A 120 17.44 -5.00 8.58
N GLY A 121 16.37 -5.58 9.12
CA GLY A 121 16.28 -7.02 9.39
C GLY A 121 16.57 -7.91 8.19
N ASN A 122 15.95 -7.63 7.03
CA ASN A 122 16.16 -8.39 5.81
C ASN A 122 17.59 -8.28 5.21
N LEU A 123 18.38 -7.29 5.62
CA LEU A 123 19.79 -7.16 5.22
C LEU A 123 20.76 -7.68 6.28
N GLY A 124 20.27 -8.02 7.48
CA GLY A 124 21.10 -8.49 8.60
C GLY A 124 22.14 -7.47 9.10
N LYS A 125 21.97 -6.18 8.82
CA LYS A 125 22.96 -5.15 9.14
C LYS A 125 22.35 -3.77 9.35
N THR A 126 23.13 -2.88 9.94
CA THR A 126 22.83 -1.45 9.98
C THR A 126 23.18 -0.79 8.66
N ASP A 127 22.18 -0.21 8.00
CA ASP A 127 22.34 0.54 6.76
C ASP A 127 21.31 1.68 6.73
N ASN A 128 21.41 2.55 5.74
CA ASN A 128 20.46 3.64 5.57
C ASN A 128 19.16 3.13 4.94
N GLY A 129 18.04 3.32 5.62
CA GLY A 129 16.76 2.82 5.17
C GLY A 129 15.58 3.29 5.99
N ILE A 130 14.40 2.88 5.55
CA ILE A 130 13.14 3.01 6.29
C ILE A 130 12.76 1.64 6.84
N VAL A 131 12.06 1.62 7.97
CA VAL A 131 11.53 0.39 8.57
C VAL A 131 10.04 0.59 8.80
N ALA A 132 9.24 -0.40 8.46
CA ALA A 132 7.81 -0.45 8.77
C ALA A 132 7.54 -1.63 9.69
N VAL A 133 6.69 -1.41 10.69
CA VAL A 133 6.08 -2.49 11.46
C VAL A 133 4.82 -2.91 10.71
N THR A 134 4.71 -4.20 10.43
CA THR A 134 3.65 -4.76 9.60
C THR A 134 2.83 -5.76 10.40
N VAL A 135 1.55 -5.86 10.08
CA VAL A 135 0.63 -6.87 10.60
C VAL A 135 0.05 -7.61 9.40
N TYR A 136 0.24 -8.91 9.39
CA TYR A 136 -0.31 -9.83 8.39
C TYR A 136 -1.28 -10.80 9.05
N GLY A 137 -2.29 -11.20 8.30
CA GLY A 137 -3.14 -12.33 8.65
C GLY A 137 -2.70 -13.58 7.89
N VAL A 138 -2.75 -14.73 8.55
CA VAL A 138 -2.65 -16.04 7.91
C VAL A 138 -3.95 -16.78 8.07
N PHE A 139 -4.51 -17.23 6.94
CA PHE A 139 -5.76 -17.95 6.87
C PHE A 139 -5.69 -19.01 5.76
N CYS A 140 -5.99 -20.27 6.10
CA CYS A 140 -5.94 -21.40 5.16
C CYS A 140 -4.64 -21.49 4.33
N GLY A 141 -3.49 -21.25 4.96
CA GLY A 141 -2.18 -21.28 4.29
C GLY A 141 -1.86 -20.04 3.44
N MET A 142 -2.77 -19.06 3.35
CA MET A 142 -2.55 -17.80 2.64
C MET A 142 -2.16 -16.69 3.63
N THR A 143 -1.16 -15.91 3.28
CA THR A 143 -0.77 -14.69 4.01
C THR A 143 -1.31 -13.46 3.29
N PHE A 144 -1.91 -12.53 4.02
CA PHE A 144 -2.43 -11.28 3.46
C PHE A 144 -2.12 -10.09 4.37
N PRO A 145 -1.80 -8.91 3.80
CA PRO A 145 -1.49 -7.73 4.60
C PRO A 145 -2.73 -7.21 5.30
N LEU A 146 -2.62 -6.82 6.58
CA LEU A 146 -3.69 -6.15 7.32
C LEU A 146 -3.38 -4.68 7.49
N LEU A 147 -2.32 -4.35 8.21
CA LEU A 147 -1.93 -2.98 8.52
C LEU A 147 -0.41 -2.84 8.50
N PHE A 148 0.07 -1.62 8.33
CA PHE A 148 1.48 -1.30 8.55
C PHE A 148 1.62 0.16 8.97
N GLU A 149 2.71 0.46 9.64
CA GLU A 149 3.08 1.81 10.03
C GLU A 149 4.59 1.98 9.90
N VAL A 150 5.03 3.11 9.33
CA VAL A 150 6.46 3.42 9.22
C VAL A 150 6.99 3.82 10.58
N TYR A 151 8.07 3.17 11.03
CA TYR A 151 8.81 3.58 12.21
C TYR A 151 9.50 4.93 11.95
N LYS A 152 9.25 5.89 12.85
CA LYS A 152 9.76 7.27 12.74
C LYS A 152 10.90 7.49 13.74
N PRO A 153 12.18 7.49 13.31
CA PRO A 153 13.31 7.72 14.21
C PRO A 153 13.24 9.11 14.85
N ARG A 154 13.65 9.24 16.12
CA ARG A 154 13.57 10.50 16.89
C ARG A 154 14.18 11.69 16.16
N GLU A 155 15.29 11.48 15.47
CA GLU A 155 16.07 12.51 14.79
C GLU A 155 15.49 12.90 13.42
N ARG A 156 14.45 12.19 12.97
CA ARG A 156 13.80 12.38 11.67
C ARG A 156 12.30 12.63 11.82
N LEU A 157 11.83 12.93 13.03
CA LEU A 157 10.46 13.34 13.28
C LEU A 157 10.17 14.66 12.57
N GLN A 158 9.00 14.74 11.94
CA GLN A 158 8.47 15.95 11.34
C GLN A 158 7.56 16.66 12.35
N ALA A 159 7.18 17.91 12.04
CA ALA A 159 6.24 18.67 12.85
C ALA A 159 4.91 17.90 12.99
N GLY A 160 4.45 17.71 14.23
CA GLY A 160 3.23 16.96 14.55
C GLY A 160 3.44 15.46 14.78
N ASP A 161 4.63 14.92 14.51
CA ASP A 161 4.91 13.52 14.80
C ASP A 161 4.97 13.24 16.31
N LYS A 162 4.51 12.05 16.68
CA LYS A 162 4.71 11.48 18.02
C LYS A 162 5.67 10.30 17.90
N TYR A 163 6.78 10.38 18.63
CA TYR A 163 7.71 9.26 18.71
C TYR A 163 7.02 8.03 19.31
N ARG A 164 7.24 6.87 18.69
CA ARG A 164 6.88 5.56 19.21
C ARG A 164 7.97 4.57 18.88
N THR A 165 8.28 3.71 19.83
CA THR A 165 9.10 2.52 19.62
C THR A 165 8.38 1.53 18.72
N LYS A 166 9.11 0.61 18.09
CA LYS A 166 8.51 -0.42 17.23
C LYS A 166 7.55 -1.35 17.99
N PRO A 167 7.82 -1.77 19.25
CA PRO A 167 6.84 -2.50 20.05
C PRO A 167 5.56 -1.72 20.36
N GLU A 168 5.64 -0.41 20.61
CA GLU A 168 4.45 0.43 20.81
C GLU A 168 3.62 0.53 19.52
N ILE A 169 4.28 0.66 18.36
CA ILE A 169 3.61 0.63 17.06
C ILE A 169 2.90 -0.73 16.88
N ALA A 170 3.60 -1.84 17.12
CA ALA A 170 3.01 -3.18 17.06
C ALA A 170 1.76 -3.31 17.94
N ALA A 171 1.83 -2.88 19.21
CA ALA A 171 0.69 -2.93 20.13
C ALA A 171 -0.52 -2.10 19.64
N ILE A 172 -0.27 -0.93 19.02
CA ILE A 172 -1.34 -0.11 18.42
C ILE A 172 -1.95 -0.83 17.20
N LEU A 173 -1.11 -1.42 16.34
CA LEU A 173 -1.59 -2.12 15.15
C LEU A 173 -2.39 -3.37 15.49
N ILE A 174 -2.02 -4.13 16.53
CA ILE A 174 -2.81 -5.26 17.04
C ILE A 174 -4.22 -4.79 17.39
N LYS A 175 -4.33 -3.75 18.24
CA LYS A 175 -5.62 -3.22 18.68
C LYS A 175 -6.49 -2.67 17.54
N LYS A 176 -5.88 -2.30 16.40
CA LYS A 176 -6.60 -1.86 15.20
C LYS A 176 -6.98 -3.03 14.28
N ALA A 177 -6.28 -4.16 14.37
CA ALA A 177 -6.49 -5.33 13.52
C ALA A 177 -7.44 -6.36 14.14
N THR A 178 -7.65 -6.30 15.47
CA THR A 178 -8.61 -7.10 16.25
C THR A 178 -9.85 -6.30 16.55
#